data_AF-A0A433EHS6-F1
#
_entry.id   AF-A0A433EHS6-F1
#
_cell.length_a   1.000
_cell.length_b   1.000
_cell.length_c   1.000
_cell.angle_alpha   90.00
_cell.angle_beta   90.00
_cell.angle_gamma   90.00
#
_symmetry.space_group_name_H-M   'P 1'
#
loop_
_entity.id
_entity.type
_entity.pdbx_description
1 polymer ?
#
loop_
_entity_poly.entity_id
_entity_poly.type
_entity_poly.pdbx_seq_one_letter_code
_entity_poly.pdbx_strand_id
1 'polypeptide(L)'
;MQAVKDFAYGQPLEATEAEKVVQRLIRVLFRGHMLCSTPNNSNENTVSFSYKRPFGCESGQPQLVRPHRLGELFPHQMLYVLRHYVYDGLQLPVFTALSGEIQHDLEDVDSIDFYEHAYIFDKNFLRCFYVMDSCNLHGNTYEAILTEYAPLEETPV
;
A
#
# COMPACT_ATOMS: atom_id res chain seq x y z
N MET A 1 2.06 22.18 18.33
CA MET A 1 1.96 20.83 17.77
C MET A 1 1.17 20.95 16.48
N GLN A 2 1.81 20.66 15.36
CA GLN A 2 1.11 20.51 14.08
C GLN A 2 0.21 19.27 14.22
N ALA A 3 -1.03 19.35 13.76
CA ALA A 3 -1.92 18.20 13.83
C ALA A 3 -1.40 17.13 12.86
N VAL A 4 -1.13 15.93 13.38
CA VAL A 4 -0.74 14.77 12.57
C VAL A 4 -1.95 14.37 11.72
N LYS A 5 -1.74 14.19 10.42
CA LYS A 5 -2.78 13.85 9.45
C LYS A 5 -2.91 12.33 9.35
N ASP A 6 -4.12 11.79 9.28
CA ASP A 6 -4.30 10.37 8.92
C ASP A 6 -3.82 10.10 7.49
N PHE A 7 -3.13 8.99 7.27
CA PHE A 7 -2.81 8.48 5.92
C PHE A 7 -4.07 7.94 5.22
N ALA A 8 -4.97 8.86 4.90
CA ALA A 8 -6.26 8.68 4.27
C ALA A 8 -6.51 9.85 3.32
N TYR A 9 -7.26 9.59 2.24
CA TYR A 9 -7.42 10.54 1.15
C TYR A 9 -8.87 10.63 0.70
N GLY A 10 -9.42 11.84 0.60
CA GLY A 10 -10.77 12.06 0.10
C GLY A 10 -11.80 11.12 0.71
N GLN A 11 -12.74 10.65 -0.11
CA GLN A 11 -13.68 9.59 0.28
C GLN A 11 -13.10 8.22 -0.11
N PRO A 12 -13.15 7.22 0.78
CA PRO A 12 -12.82 5.85 0.41
C PRO A 12 -13.81 5.32 -0.63
N LEU A 13 -13.40 4.31 -1.38
CA LEU A 13 -14.30 3.56 -2.24
C LEU A 13 -15.39 2.89 -1.41
N GLU A 14 -16.56 2.73 -2.03
CA GLU A 14 -17.66 1.95 -1.46
C GLU A 14 -17.19 0.51 -1.17
N ALA A 15 -17.68 -0.07 -0.07
CA ALA A 15 -17.17 -1.35 0.45
C ALA A 15 -17.12 -2.48 -0.60
N THR A 16 -18.16 -2.62 -1.42
CA THR A 16 -18.21 -3.62 -2.49
C THR A 16 -17.22 -3.35 -3.62
N GLU A 17 -16.91 -2.08 -3.90
CA GLU A 17 -15.91 -1.72 -4.90
C GLU A 17 -14.50 -1.94 -4.35
N ALA A 18 -14.23 -1.50 -3.13
CA ALA A 18 -12.99 -1.75 -2.42
C ALA A 18 -12.65 -3.25 -2.39
N GLU A 19 -13.61 -4.10 -2.04
CA GLU A 19 -13.42 -5.55 -2.02
C GLU A 19 -13.01 -6.09 -3.40
N LYS A 20 -13.66 -5.65 -4.49
CA LYS A 20 -13.29 -6.07 -5.86
C LYS A 20 -11.88 -5.63 -6.24
N VAL A 21 -11.50 -4.41 -5.85
CA VAL A 21 -10.15 -3.87 -6.09
C VAL A 21 -9.10 -4.71 -5.33
N VAL A 22 -9.34 -5.00 -4.05
CA VAL A 22 -8.45 -5.83 -3.23
C VAL A 22 -8.36 -7.27 -3.75
N GLN A 23 -9.47 -7.90 -4.12
CA GLN A 23 -9.47 -9.23 -4.72
C GLN A 23 -8.68 -9.26 -6.04
N ARG A 24 -8.79 -8.20 -6.85
CA ARG A 24 -8.05 -8.09 -8.11
C ARG A 24 -6.55 -7.87 -7.87
N LEU A 25 -6.18 -7.03 -6.89
CA LEU A 25 -4.80 -6.86 -6.43
C LEU A 25 -4.19 -8.21 -6.06
N ILE A 26 -4.86 -8.96 -5.17
CA ILE A 26 -4.46 -10.30 -4.73
C ILE A 26 -4.27 -11.24 -5.92
N ARG A 27 -5.23 -11.26 -6.86
CA ARG A 27 -5.21 -12.17 -8.00
C ARG A 27 -4.10 -11.84 -9.01
N VAL A 28 -3.91 -10.57 -9.33
CA VAL A 28 -3.02 -10.15 -10.43
C VAL A 28 -1.57 -10.06 -9.95
N LEU A 29 -1.34 -9.30 -8.88
CA LEU A 29 0.02 -9.01 -8.42
C LEU A 29 0.56 -10.06 -7.46
N PHE A 30 -0.33 -10.71 -6.70
CA PHE A 30 0.04 -11.73 -5.73
C PHE A 30 -0.34 -13.16 -6.16
N ARG A 31 -0.87 -13.36 -7.38
CA ARG A 31 -1.31 -14.67 -7.92
C ARG A 31 -2.19 -15.49 -6.96
N GLY A 32 -2.98 -14.82 -6.10
CA GLY A 32 -3.81 -15.49 -5.08
C GLY A 32 -3.06 -15.97 -3.84
N HIS A 33 -1.75 -15.67 -3.71
CA HIS A 33 -0.93 -16.04 -2.55
C HIS A 33 -1.04 -15.06 -1.39
N MET A 34 -1.76 -13.96 -1.53
CA MET A 34 -2.07 -13.07 -0.41
C MET A 34 -3.45 -13.41 0.16
N LEU A 35 -3.48 -13.79 1.43
CA LEU A 35 -4.70 -13.98 2.22
C LEU A 35 -5.01 -12.68 2.94
N CYS A 36 -6.27 -12.27 2.86
CA CYS A 36 -6.81 -11.16 3.62
C CYS A 36 -7.66 -11.71 4.77
N SER A 37 -7.26 -11.40 6.00
CA SER A 37 -7.99 -11.78 7.21
C SER A 37 -8.51 -10.52 7.87
N THR A 38 -9.83 -10.32 7.84
CA THR A 38 -10.46 -9.24 8.60
C THR A 38 -10.42 -9.58 10.10
N PRO A 39 -10.25 -8.57 10.96
CA PRO A 39 -10.21 -8.78 12.41
C PRO A 39 -11.49 -9.47 12.89
N ASN A 40 -11.31 -10.54 13.68
CA ASN A 40 -12.43 -11.34 14.19
C ASN A 40 -13.07 -10.71 15.44
N ASN A 41 -12.41 -9.73 16.07
CA ASN A 41 -12.84 -9.09 17.31
C ASN A 41 -12.72 -7.56 17.24
N SER A 42 -13.60 -6.86 17.96
CA SER A 42 -13.70 -5.38 17.99
C SER A 42 -12.48 -4.62 18.54
N ASN A 43 -11.45 -5.31 19.03
CA ASN A 43 -10.24 -4.70 19.57
C ASN A 43 -9.08 -4.69 18.56
N GLU A 44 -9.24 -5.37 17.42
CA GLU A 44 -8.27 -5.37 16.33
C GLU A 44 -8.73 -4.35 15.29
N ASN A 45 -8.06 -3.20 15.22
CA ASN A 45 -8.34 -2.15 14.24
C ASN A 45 -7.51 -2.32 12.95
N THR A 46 -7.00 -3.52 12.69
CA THR A 46 -6.11 -3.81 11.56
C THR A 46 -6.59 -5.03 10.79
N VAL A 47 -6.54 -4.95 9.46
CA VAL A 47 -6.77 -6.09 8.57
C VAL A 47 -5.45 -6.75 8.23
N SER A 48 -5.26 -8.00 8.64
CA SER A 48 -4.01 -8.70 8.38
C SER A 48 -3.95 -9.25 6.96
N PHE A 49 -2.92 -8.87 6.22
CA PHE A 49 -2.53 -9.54 4.97
C PHE A 49 -1.41 -10.54 5.27
N SER A 50 -1.62 -11.80 4.90
CA SER A 50 -0.63 -12.87 5.09
C SER A 50 -0.28 -13.54 3.76
N TYR A 51 1.01 -13.82 3.56
CA TYR A 51 1.50 -14.42 2.33
C TYR A 51 1.63 -15.94 2.46
N LYS A 52 1.09 -16.68 1.48
CA LYS A 52 1.37 -18.09 1.27
C LYS A 52 2.75 -18.22 0.61
N ARG A 53 3.68 -18.91 1.28
CA ARG A 53 4.95 -19.34 0.67
C ARG A 53 4.68 -20.12 -0.63
N PRO A 54 5.52 -20.02 -1.67
CA PRO A 54 6.85 -19.41 -1.70
C PRO A 54 6.87 -17.95 -2.20
N PHE A 55 5.75 -17.22 -2.16
CA PHE A 55 5.73 -15.80 -2.58
C PHE A 55 6.79 -15.01 -1.78
N GLY A 56 7.81 -14.49 -2.48
CA GLY A 56 9.00 -13.84 -1.90
C GLY A 56 10.30 -14.66 -1.87
N CYS A 57 10.28 -15.97 -2.17
CA CYS A 57 11.48 -16.81 -2.15
C CYS A 57 12.03 -17.20 -3.53
N GLU A 58 11.22 -17.19 -4.60
CA GLU A 58 11.61 -17.85 -5.86
C GLU A 58 11.44 -17.03 -7.15
N SER A 59 10.90 -15.81 -7.13
CA SER A 59 10.78 -15.03 -8.37
C SER A 59 10.62 -13.54 -8.11
N GLY A 60 11.44 -12.72 -8.81
CA GLY A 60 11.46 -11.25 -8.72
C GLY A 60 11.66 -10.74 -7.29
N GLN A 61 12.91 -10.65 -6.83
CA GLN A 61 13.22 -10.14 -5.48
C GLN A 61 12.49 -8.78 -5.27
N PRO A 62 11.61 -8.66 -4.25
CA PRO A 62 11.00 -7.38 -3.93
C PRO A 62 12.07 -6.31 -3.80
N GLN A 63 11.91 -5.20 -4.53
CA GLN A 63 12.92 -4.14 -4.53
C GLN A 63 12.58 -3.12 -3.45
N LEU A 64 13.50 -2.89 -2.52
CA LEU A 64 13.40 -1.77 -1.59
C LEU A 64 13.59 -0.47 -2.37
N VAL A 65 12.60 0.41 -2.31
CA VAL A 65 12.58 1.71 -2.98
C VAL A 65 12.12 2.80 -2.02
N ARG A 66 12.41 4.04 -2.38
CA ARG A 66 12.02 5.24 -1.62
C ARG A 66 10.76 5.87 -2.22
N PRO A 67 10.05 6.76 -1.51
CA PRO A 67 8.78 7.33 -1.97
C PRO A 67 8.83 8.04 -3.33
N HIS A 68 9.94 8.71 -3.66
CA HIS A 68 10.12 9.37 -4.97
C HIS A 68 9.89 8.45 -6.17
N ARG A 69 10.07 7.13 -5.99
CA ARG A 69 9.82 6.12 -7.01
C ARG A 69 8.37 6.13 -7.52
N LEU A 70 7.41 6.51 -6.67
CA LEU A 70 6.00 6.67 -7.06
C LEU A 70 5.84 7.76 -8.13
N GLY A 71 6.46 8.92 -7.94
CA GLY A 71 6.43 10.03 -8.89
C GLY A 71 7.17 9.74 -10.19
N GLU A 72 8.27 8.97 -10.14
CA GLU A 72 9.01 8.54 -11.33
C GLU A 72 8.20 7.61 -12.24
N LEU A 73 7.54 6.61 -11.64
CA LEU A 73 6.81 5.58 -12.39
C LEU A 73 5.41 6.03 -12.81
N PHE A 74 4.77 6.87 -11.99
CA PHE A 74 3.38 7.26 -12.16
C PHE A 74 3.21 8.77 -12.14
N PRO A 75 3.89 9.55 -13.01
CA PRO A 75 3.84 11.00 -12.95
C PRO A 75 2.40 11.50 -13.11
N HIS A 76 1.91 12.19 -12.07
CA HIS A 76 0.56 12.77 -12.01
C HIS A 76 -0.60 11.76 -12.16
N GLN A 77 -0.38 10.47 -11.93
CA GLN A 77 -1.45 9.48 -12.00
C GLN A 77 -2.17 9.32 -10.66
N MET A 78 -3.45 8.98 -10.72
CA MET A 78 -4.24 8.58 -9.56
C MET A 78 -3.98 7.10 -9.25
N LEU A 79 -3.48 6.82 -8.05
CA LEU A 79 -3.20 5.49 -7.54
C LEU A 79 -4.25 5.08 -6.51
N TYR A 80 -4.39 3.77 -6.29
CA TYR A 80 -5.12 3.24 -5.15
C TYR A 80 -4.22 3.22 -3.92
N VAL A 81 -4.79 3.53 -2.76
CA VAL A 81 -4.15 3.38 -1.45
C VAL A 81 -5.03 2.50 -0.57
N LEU A 82 -4.63 1.25 -0.37
CA LEU A 82 -5.25 0.33 0.56
C LEU A 82 -4.56 0.47 1.91
N ARG A 83 -5.26 1.02 2.88
CA ARG A 83 -4.75 1.16 4.25
C ARG A 83 -4.97 -0.15 5.03
N HIS A 84 -4.00 -0.50 5.87
CA HIS A 84 -4.05 -1.69 6.72
C HIS A 84 -4.96 -1.51 7.94
N TYR A 85 -5.11 -0.28 8.42
CA TYR A 85 -5.96 0.07 9.56
C TYR A 85 -7.40 0.37 9.10
N VAL A 86 -8.36 -0.05 9.91
CA VAL A 86 -9.79 0.26 9.73
C VAL A 86 -9.98 1.78 9.71
N TYR A 87 -10.82 2.27 8.80
CA TYR A 87 -11.14 3.69 8.68
C TYR A 87 -12.65 3.87 8.58
N ASP A 88 -13.23 4.65 9.50
CA ASP A 88 -14.67 4.94 9.53
C ASP A 88 -15.56 3.68 9.45
N GLY A 89 -15.16 2.62 10.16
CA GLY A 89 -15.86 1.33 10.16
C GLY A 89 -15.63 0.45 8.91
N LEU A 90 -14.91 0.94 7.90
CA LEU A 90 -14.51 0.16 6.73
C LEU A 90 -13.31 -0.73 7.07
N GLN A 91 -13.50 -2.04 6.89
CA GLN A 91 -12.45 -3.03 7.09
C GLN A 91 -11.38 -2.94 5.99
N LEU A 92 -11.79 -2.72 4.74
CA LEU A 92 -10.88 -2.58 3.59
C LEU A 92 -10.95 -1.16 3.02
N PRO A 93 -10.42 -0.15 3.73
CA PRO A 93 -10.43 1.22 3.23
C PRO A 93 -9.45 1.35 2.08
N VAL A 94 -10.01 1.49 0.86
CA VAL A 94 -9.27 1.80 -0.35
C VAL A 94 -9.58 3.23 -0.74
N PHE A 95 -8.56 4.08 -0.79
CA PHE A 95 -8.66 5.45 -1.25
C PHE A 95 -8.08 5.60 -2.65
N THR A 96 -8.27 6.77 -3.24
CA THR A 96 -7.55 7.19 -4.44
C THR A 96 -6.89 8.54 -4.23
N ALA A 97 -5.62 8.67 -4.59
CA ALA A 97 -4.87 9.91 -4.48
C ALA A 97 -3.84 10.03 -5.61
N LEU A 98 -3.37 11.26 -5.85
CA LEU A 98 -2.31 11.49 -6.83
C LEU A 98 -0.99 10.93 -6.31
N SER A 99 -0.21 10.33 -7.20
CA SER A 99 1.13 9.80 -6.87
C SER A 99 2.03 10.80 -6.16
N GLY A 100 1.99 12.07 -6.56
CA GLY A 100 2.75 13.15 -5.93
C GLY A 100 2.26 13.51 -4.52
N GLU A 101 0.96 13.37 -4.25
CA GLU A 101 0.41 13.58 -2.91
C GLU A 101 0.85 12.45 -1.96
N ILE A 102 0.72 11.21 -2.42
CA ILE A 102 1.15 10.02 -1.68
C ILE A 102 2.66 10.06 -1.43
N GLN A 103 3.45 10.43 -2.44
CA GLN A 103 4.89 10.61 -2.32
C GLN A 103 5.21 11.64 -1.24
N HIS A 104 4.60 12.82 -1.29
CA HIS A 104 4.87 13.90 -0.33
C HIS A 104 4.59 13.47 1.11
N ASP A 105 3.44 12.83 1.35
CA ASP A 105 3.06 12.31 2.66
C ASP A 105 4.09 11.27 3.17
N LEU A 106 4.59 10.37 2.30
CA LEU A 106 5.55 9.34 2.68
C LEU A 106 7.01 9.84 2.80
N GLU A 107 7.33 11.02 2.28
CA GLU A 107 8.63 11.68 2.44
C GLU A 107 8.75 12.43 3.79
N ASP A 108 7.63 12.67 4.48
CA ASP A 108 7.56 13.31 5.79
C ASP A 108 6.62 12.53 6.73
N VAL A 109 7.05 11.34 7.14
CA VAL A 109 6.19 10.45 7.94
C VAL A 109 5.92 10.99 9.35
N ASP A 110 6.69 11.95 9.84
CA ASP A 110 6.44 12.63 11.12
C ASP A 110 5.17 13.48 11.09
N SER A 111 4.66 13.80 9.89
CA SER A 111 3.45 14.58 9.66
C SER A 111 2.18 13.73 9.50
N ILE A 112 2.32 12.40 9.39
CA ILE A 112 1.22 11.47 9.10
C ILE A 112 1.16 10.27 10.06
N ASP A 113 -0.05 9.76 10.31
CA ASP A 113 -0.31 8.54 11.09
C ASP A 113 -0.90 7.42 10.22
N PHE A 114 -0.74 6.16 10.66
CA PHE A 114 -1.36 4.96 10.08
C PHE A 114 -1.00 4.61 8.63
N TYR A 115 0.19 5.03 8.19
CA TYR A 115 0.72 4.75 6.85
C TYR A 115 1.35 3.35 6.74
N GLU A 116 1.84 2.81 7.85
CA GLU A 116 2.52 1.52 7.90
C GLU A 116 1.62 0.40 7.39
N HIS A 117 2.23 -0.54 6.68
CA HIS A 117 1.58 -1.71 6.09
C HIS A 117 0.56 -1.39 4.99
N ALA A 118 0.44 -0.14 4.54
CA ALA A 118 -0.41 0.21 3.42
C ALA A 118 0.12 -0.37 2.10
N TYR A 119 -0.79 -0.58 1.15
CA TYR A 119 -0.49 -0.98 -0.23
C TYR A 119 -0.89 0.14 -1.19
N ILE A 120 0.04 0.56 -2.04
CA ILE A 120 -0.17 1.59 -3.05
C ILE A 120 0.00 0.96 -4.43
N PHE A 121 -0.96 1.10 -5.33
CA PHE A 121 -0.89 0.41 -6.62
C PHE A 121 -1.64 1.17 -7.71
N ASP A 122 -1.22 0.99 -8.95
CA ASP A 122 -1.85 1.64 -10.09
C ASP A 122 -3.16 0.95 -10.51
N LYS A 123 -4.02 1.68 -11.20
CA LYS A 123 -5.35 1.18 -11.61
C LYS A 123 -5.29 0.03 -12.62
N ASN A 124 -4.16 -0.18 -13.28
CA ASN A 124 -3.93 -1.28 -14.19
C ASN A 124 -3.28 -2.50 -13.51
N PHE A 125 -2.96 -2.42 -12.21
CA PHE A 125 -2.35 -3.49 -11.42
C PHE A 125 -0.99 -3.95 -11.99
N LEU A 126 -0.20 -3.00 -12.49
CA LEU A 126 1.13 -3.23 -13.08
C LEU A 126 2.27 -3.12 -12.06
N ARG A 127 2.05 -2.40 -10.97
CA ARG A 127 2.96 -2.29 -9.82
C ARG A 127 2.18 -2.13 -8.53
N CYS A 128 2.79 -2.60 -7.45
CA CYS A 128 2.30 -2.36 -6.10
C CYS A 128 3.48 -2.05 -5.18
N PHE A 129 3.28 -1.15 -4.23
CA PHE A 129 4.26 -0.75 -3.23
C PHE A 129 3.67 -1.07 -1.87
N TYR A 130 4.38 -1.86 -1.09
CA TYR A 130 4.04 -2.10 0.30
C TYR A 130 4.86 -1.18 1.19
N VAL A 131 4.20 -0.44 2.06
CA VAL A 131 4.82 0.49 2.99
C VAL A 131 5.25 -0.28 4.23
N MET A 132 6.56 -0.29 4.53
CA MET A 132 7.11 -1.12 5.62
C MET A 132 7.23 -0.34 6.93
N ASP A 133 8.36 0.35 7.07
CA ASP A 133 8.83 1.11 8.23
C ASP A 133 9.40 2.43 7.67
N SER A 134 10.00 3.26 8.51
CA SER A 134 10.67 4.50 8.09
C SER A 134 12.16 4.47 8.35
N CYS A 135 12.90 5.37 7.70
CA CYS A 135 14.31 5.60 7.98
C CYS A 135 14.66 7.08 8.00
N ASN A 136 15.66 7.42 8.81
CA ASN A 136 16.19 8.78 8.91
C ASN A 136 17.23 8.99 7.81
N LEU A 137 16.91 9.84 6.83
CA LEU A 137 17.82 10.18 5.74
C LEU A 137 18.39 11.59 5.85
N HIS A 138 17.66 12.52 6.47
CA HIS A 138 18.02 13.93 6.51
C HIS A 138 17.89 14.54 7.90
N GLY A 139 18.71 14.07 8.84
CA GLY A 139 19.08 14.77 10.06
C GLY A 139 17.99 14.90 11.12
N ASN A 140 16.71 14.96 10.75
CA ASN A 140 15.53 15.04 11.60
C ASN A 140 14.20 14.65 10.89
N THR A 141 14.21 14.31 9.60
CA THR A 141 12.99 13.88 8.88
C THR A 141 13.08 12.41 8.52
N TYR A 142 12.01 11.68 8.83
CA TYR A 142 11.85 10.27 8.49
C TYR A 142 11.02 10.13 7.22
N GLU A 143 11.41 9.20 6.37
CA GLU A 143 10.62 8.80 5.20
C GLU A 143 10.32 7.31 5.23
N ALA A 144 9.22 6.91 4.59
CA ALA A 144 8.82 5.53 4.50
C ALA A 144 9.72 4.72 3.56
N ILE A 145 9.95 3.46 3.93
CA ILE A 145 10.59 2.45 3.08
C ILE A 145 9.50 1.66 2.37
N LEU A 146 9.61 1.57 1.05
CA LEU A 146 8.65 0.86 0.21
C LEU A 146 9.26 -0.41 -0.34
N THR A 147 8.44 -1.45 -0.47
CA THR A 147 8.76 -2.63 -1.26
C THR A 147 7.98 -2.62 -2.55
N GLU A 148 8.67 -2.49 -3.69
CA GLU A 148 8.07 -2.57 -5.03
C GLU A 148 7.84 -4.04 -5.43
N TYR A 149 6.61 -4.35 -5.83
CA TYR A 149 6.16 -5.59 -6.44
C TYR A 149 5.74 -5.32 -7.88
N ALA A 150 6.20 -6.19 -8.78
CA ALA A 150 5.78 -6.23 -10.18
C ALA A 150 5.10 -7.58 -10.47
N PRO A 151 4.16 -7.65 -11.43
CA PRO A 151 3.65 -8.90 -11.95
C PRO A 151 4.84 -9.74 -12.43
N LEU A 152 4.88 -10.99 -11.96
CA LEU A 152 5.84 -11.96 -12.45
C LEU A 152 5.60 -12.16 -13.94
N GLU A 153 6.63 -11.91 -14.77
CA GLU A 153 6.60 -12.30 -16.18
C GLU A 153 6.19 -13.78 -16.24
N GLU A 154 5.21 -14.10 -17.09
CA GLU A 154 4.95 -15.49 -17.44
C GLU A 154 6.21 -15.97 -18.15
N THR A 155 7.05 -16.74 -17.46
CA THR A 155 8.06 -17.54 -18.16
C THR A 155 7.28 -18.45 -19.11
N PRO A 156 7.46 -18.32 -20.43
CA PRO A 156 6.83 -19.25 -21.35
C PRO A 156 7.39 -20.65 -21.02
N VAL A 157 6.49 -21.57 -20.66
CA VAL A 157 6.78 -22.98 -20.46
C VAL A 157 6.86 -23.67 -21.82
#